data_AF-A0A8F6NQS8-F1
#
_entry.id   AF-A0A8F6NQS8-F1
#
_cell.length_a   1.000
_cell.length_b   1.000
_cell.length_c   1.000
_cell.angle_alpha   90.00
_cell.angle_beta   90.00
_cell.angle_gamma   90.00
#
_symmetry.space_group_name_H-M   'P 1'
#
loop_
_entity.id
_entity.type
_entity.pdbx_description
1 polymer ?
#
loop_
_entity_poly.entity_id
_entity_poly.type
_entity_poly.pdbx_seq_one_letter_code
_entity_poly.pdbx_strand_id
1 'polypeptide(L)'
;MNQTLNKSIKEKIIDNALAKAGIPQRKKNLRDARADWAERVRLAAIGGQETEAEVLKAEKKIAALIAKLPEELRTNYTFVRYDSDIYLNLAGSRVRAYFNGNYRGYEQGEPDPIRKIAPYEYTLLADDPLVTEFYSFDALYREIKSDEADIRQNVTAALDKARTVKRLLEQWPEAKELLPAENAIVPLPPAIRREALNDMIGLPSESSQE
;
A
#
# COMPACT_ATOMS: atom_id res chain seq x y z
N MET A 1 -10.54 36.61 -0.72
CA MET A 1 -9.47 36.82 0.28
C MET A 1 -8.18 36.21 -0.26
N ASN A 2 -7.04 36.88 -0.16
CA ASN A 2 -5.78 36.41 -0.76
C ASN A 2 -5.05 35.49 0.24
N GLN A 3 -5.49 34.23 0.35
CA GLN A 3 -4.92 33.27 1.30
C GLN A 3 -3.48 32.92 0.91
N THR A 4 -2.57 33.00 1.88
CA THR A 4 -1.15 32.62 1.71
C THR A 4 -1.02 31.10 1.66
N LEU A 5 -0.20 30.58 0.74
CA LEU A 5 0.14 29.16 0.68
C LEU A 5 1.15 28.82 1.79
N ASN A 6 0.63 28.62 3.00
CA ASN A 6 1.43 28.12 4.11
C ASN A 6 1.74 26.62 3.95
N LYS A 7 2.65 26.10 4.76
CA LYS A 7 3.11 24.70 4.70
C LYS A 7 1.95 23.69 4.77
N SER A 8 1.00 23.89 5.70
CA SER A 8 -0.14 22.97 5.86
C SER A 8 -1.07 22.94 4.65
N ILE A 9 -1.31 24.08 4.01
CA ILE A 9 -2.12 24.16 2.77
C ILE A 9 -1.37 23.47 1.62
N LYS A 10 -0.06 23.68 1.50
CA LYS A 10 0.76 23.02 0.48
C LYS A 10 0.75 21.50 0.64
N GLU A 11 0.90 21.01 1.86
CA GLU A 11 0.81 19.56 2.17
C GLU A 11 -0.55 18.99 1.78
N LYS A 12 -1.65 19.66 2.12
CA LYS A 12 -3.00 19.24 1.69
C LYS A 12 -3.18 19.20 0.18
N ILE A 13 -2.63 20.18 -0.56
CA ILE A 13 -2.69 20.20 -2.03
C ILE A 13 -1.91 19.02 -2.62
N ILE A 14 -0.74 18.70 -2.05
CA ILE A 14 0.06 17.54 -2.46
C ILE A 14 -0.69 16.23 -2.17
N ASP A 15 -1.30 16.09 -0.99
CA ASP A 15 -2.06 14.89 -0.63
C ASP A 15 -3.29 14.71 -1.53
N ASN A 16 -3.98 15.81 -1.87
CA ASN A 16 -5.07 15.79 -2.84
C ASN A 16 -4.59 15.39 -4.24
N ALA A 17 -3.42 15.87 -4.68
CA ALA A 17 -2.84 15.48 -5.97
C ALA A 17 -2.51 13.98 -6.02
N LEU A 18 -1.94 13.44 -4.93
CA LEU A 18 -1.66 12.00 -4.82
C LEU A 18 -2.94 11.16 -4.79
N ALA A 19 -3.97 11.63 -4.08
CA ALA A 19 -5.28 10.98 -4.06
C ALA A 19 -5.91 10.98 -5.46
N LYS A 20 -5.82 12.10 -6.19
CA LYS A 20 -6.34 12.23 -7.56
C LYS A 20 -5.62 11.29 -8.53
N ALA A 21 -4.30 11.21 -8.44
CA ALA A 21 -3.48 10.27 -9.20
C ALA A 21 -3.68 8.79 -8.80
N GLY A 22 -4.55 8.51 -7.83
CA GLY A 22 -4.87 7.16 -7.39
C GLY A 22 -3.74 6.45 -6.64
N ILE A 23 -2.70 7.16 -6.21
CA ILE A 23 -1.53 6.57 -5.52
C ILE A 23 -1.92 5.78 -4.27
N PRO A 24 -2.78 6.29 -3.36
CA PRO A 24 -3.22 5.52 -2.20
C PRO A 24 -3.95 4.22 -2.59
N GLN A 25 -4.80 4.27 -3.62
CA GLN A 25 -5.55 3.10 -4.08
C GLN A 25 -4.64 2.07 -4.75
N ARG A 26 -3.67 2.50 -5.58
CA ARG A 26 -2.65 1.63 -6.19
C ARG A 26 -1.83 0.90 -5.12
N LYS A 27 -1.39 1.61 -4.07
CA LYS A 27 -0.69 1.00 -2.92
C LYS A 27 -1.56 -0.01 -2.19
N LYS A 28 -2.83 0.32 -1.93
CA LYS A 28 -3.78 -0.60 -1.30
C LYS A 28 -3.98 -1.86 -2.13
N ASN A 29 -4.23 -1.72 -3.44
CA ASN A 29 -4.43 -2.85 -4.33
C ASN A 29 -3.20 -3.76 -4.40
N LEU A 30 -1.99 -3.18 -4.48
CA LEU A 30 -0.74 -3.95 -4.43
C LEU A 30 -0.60 -4.70 -3.10
N ARG A 31 -0.92 -4.05 -1.98
CA ARG A 31 -0.89 -4.70 -0.66
C ARG A 31 -1.87 -5.87 -0.58
N ASP A 32 -3.11 -5.66 -1.02
CA ASP A 32 -4.15 -6.71 -1.02
C ASP A 32 -3.69 -7.90 -1.88
N ALA A 33 -3.18 -7.64 -3.09
CA ALA A 33 -2.64 -8.67 -3.97
C ALA A 33 -1.46 -9.44 -3.36
N ARG A 34 -0.58 -8.74 -2.62
CA ARG A 34 0.54 -9.38 -1.90
C ARG A 34 0.08 -10.21 -0.72
N ALA A 35 -0.99 -9.81 -0.02
CA ALA A 35 -1.58 -10.60 1.06
C ALA A 35 -2.19 -11.90 0.50
N ASP A 36 -2.91 -11.83 -0.62
CA ASP A 36 -3.47 -13.00 -1.31
C ASP A 36 -2.38 -13.93 -1.83
N TRP A 37 -1.28 -13.36 -2.35
CA TRP A 37 -0.10 -14.12 -2.74
C TRP A 37 0.56 -14.82 -1.55
N ALA A 38 0.78 -14.10 -0.43
CA ALA A 38 1.37 -14.67 0.77
C ALA A 38 0.52 -15.82 1.32
N GLU A 39 -0.81 -15.72 1.23
CA GLU A 39 -1.73 -16.80 1.60
C GLU A 39 -1.56 -18.04 0.73
N ARG A 40 -1.47 -17.87 -0.60
CA ARG A 40 -1.24 -18.99 -1.52
C ARG A 40 0.11 -19.67 -1.26
N VAL A 41 1.17 -18.89 -1.03
CA VAL A 41 2.49 -19.44 -0.66
C VAL A 41 2.40 -20.21 0.66
N ARG A 42 1.73 -19.65 1.67
CA ARG A 42 1.53 -20.30 2.98
C ARG A 42 0.81 -21.64 2.84
N LEU A 43 -0.27 -21.69 2.07
CA LEU A 43 -1.02 -22.92 1.83
C LEU A 43 -0.18 -23.94 1.06
N ALA A 44 0.56 -23.53 0.03
CA ALA A 44 1.50 -24.41 -0.67
C ALA A 44 2.56 -24.98 0.29
N ALA A 45 3.09 -24.16 1.20
CA ALA A 45 4.08 -24.57 2.18
C ALA A 45 3.55 -25.54 3.25
N ILE A 46 2.25 -25.45 3.59
CA ILE A 46 1.60 -26.36 4.53
C ILE A 46 1.25 -27.70 3.89
N GLY A 47 1.05 -27.73 2.57
CA GLY A 47 0.50 -28.89 1.84
C GLY A 47 -0.97 -28.74 1.44
N GLY A 48 -1.54 -27.53 1.57
CA GLY A 48 -2.89 -27.18 1.12
C GLY A 48 -3.90 -26.99 2.25
N GLN A 49 -5.12 -26.62 1.87
CA GLN A 49 -6.21 -26.30 2.80
C GLN A 49 -6.68 -27.52 3.61
N GLU A 50 -6.63 -28.72 3.03
CA GLU A 50 -7.01 -29.95 3.73
C GLU A 50 -6.03 -30.24 4.87
N THR A 51 -4.72 -30.16 4.61
CA THR A 51 -3.69 -30.32 5.64
C THR A 51 -3.80 -29.25 6.72
N GLU A 52 -4.08 -28.00 6.36
CA GLU A 52 -4.36 -26.95 7.34
C GLU A 52 -5.57 -27.31 8.24
N ALA A 53 -6.66 -27.78 7.66
CA ALA A 53 -7.85 -28.17 8.41
C ALA A 53 -7.57 -29.33 9.37
N GLU A 54 -6.72 -30.29 8.98
CA GLU A 54 -6.27 -31.37 9.85
C GLU A 54 -5.42 -30.86 11.02
N VAL A 55 -4.49 -29.93 10.76
CA VAL A 55 -3.68 -29.27 11.80
C VAL A 55 -4.57 -28.54 12.79
N LEU A 56 -5.54 -27.75 12.32
CA LEU A 56 -6.49 -27.03 13.17
C LEU A 56 -7.37 -27.99 14.01
N LYS A 57 -7.75 -29.14 13.42
CA LYS A 57 -8.48 -30.18 14.15
C LYS A 57 -7.62 -30.82 15.24
N ALA A 58 -6.33 -31.05 14.97
CA ALA A 58 -5.38 -31.55 15.96
C ALA A 58 -5.15 -30.52 17.09
N GLU A 59 -4.99 -29.25 16.74
CA GLU A 59 -4.83 -28.15 17.71
C GLU A 59 -6.02 -28.07 18.67
N LYS A 60 -7.26 -28.15 18.15
CA LYS A 60 -8.47 -28.19 18.99
C LYS A 60 -8.50 -29.37 19.95
N LYS A 61 -8.07 -30.56 19.51
CA LYS A 61 -7.99 -31.75 20.38
C LYS A 61 -6.96 -31.55 21.49
N ILE A 62 -5.80 -30.98 21.17
CA ILE A 62 -4.75 -30.67 22.13
C ILE A 62 -5.23 -29.64 23.15
N ALA A 63 -5.88 -28.56 22.70
CA ALA A 63 -6.46 -27.56 23.58
C ALA A 63 -7.49 -28.16 24.55
N ALA A 64 -8.35 -29.07 24.09
CA ALA A 64 -9.31 -29.77 24.94
C ALA A 64 -8.64 -30.69 25.98
N LEU A 65 -7.48 -31.27 25.68
CA LEU A 65 -6.70 -32.04 26.65
C LEU A 65 -6.04 -31.13 27.69
N ILE A 66 -5.48 -29.99 27.28
CA ILE A 66 -4.83 -29.02 28.17
C ILE A 66 -5.83 -28.38 29.13
N ALA A 67 -7.06 -28.15 28.67
CA ALA A 67 -8.14 -27.63 29.51
C ALA A 67 -8.48 -28.54 30.71
N LYS A 68 -8.05 -29.82 30.70
CA LYS A 68 -8.21 -30.74 31.84
C LYS A 68 -7.14 -30.57 32.92
N LEU A 69 -6.06 -29.85 32.63
CA LEU A 69 -5.01 -29.55 33.60
C LEU A 69 -5.41 -28.35 34.46
N PRO A 70 -4.98 -28.26 35.73
CA PRO A 70 -5.08 -27.05 36.54
C PRO A 70 -4.51 -25.84 35.79
N GLU A 71 -5.16 -24.68 35.91
CA GLU A 71 -4.80 -23.48 35.14
C GLU A 71 -3.36 -23.03 35.42
N GLU A 72 -2.91 -23.18 36.67
CA GLU A 72 -1.58 -22.82 37.16
C GLU A 72 -0.46 -23.67 36.52
N LEU A 73 -0.81 -24.81 35.92
CA LEU A 73 0.13 -25.71 35.24
C LEU A 73 0.08 -25.58 33.71
N ARG A 74 -0.76 -24.68 33.16
CA ARG A 74 -0.89 -24.50 31.71
C ARG A 74 0.20 -23.55 31.18
N THR A 75 0.65 -23.81 29.95
CA THR A 75 1.55 -22.91 29.22
C THR A 75 0.76 -21.95 28.35
N ASN A 76 1.28 -20.73 28.17
CA ASN A 76 0.76 -19.74 27.24
C ASN A 76 1.29 -19.92 25.80
N TYR A 77 2.21 -20.86 25.58
CA TYR A 77 2.76 -21.15 24.25
C TYR A 77 1.90 -22.18 23.52
N THR A 78 1.50 -21.87 22.29
CA THR A 78 0.85 -22.83 21.40
C THR A 78 1.89 -23.80 20.79
N PHE A 79 1.47 -25.04 20.58
CA PHE A 79 2.27 -26.13 19.98
C PHE A 79 2.36 -25.99 18.46
N VAL A 80 1.46 -25.20 17.88
CA VAL A 80 1.42 -24.91 16.45
C VAL A 80 2.08 -23.55 16.23
N ARG A 81 2.96 -23.45 15.23
CA ARG A 81 3.60 -22.18 14.90
C ARG A 81 2.58 -21.22 14.28
N TYR A 82 2.35 -20.10 14.96
CA TYR A 82 1.66 -18.93 14.39
C TYR A 82 2.66 -17.81 14.17
N ASP A 83 2.70 -17.28 12.96
CA ASP A 83 3.57 -16.17 12.60
C ASP A 83 2.86 -15.16 11.71
N SER A 84 3.44 -13.97 11.59
CA SER A 84 2.94 -12.89 10.72
C SER A 84 3.51 -12.91 9.31
N ASP A 85 4.55 -13.72 9.09
CA ASP A 85 5.22 -13.91 7.82
C ASP A 85 5.72 -15.35 7.67
N ILE A 86 6.06 -15.71 6.43
CA ILE A 86 6.84 -16.90 6.11
C ILE A 86 8.17 -16.48 5.49
N TYR A 87 9.28 -17.08 5.94
CA TYR A 87 10.58 -16.88 5.32
C TYR A 87 10.66 -17.69 4.04
N LEU A 88 11.02 -17.06 2.94
CA LEU A 88 11.10 -17.72 1.64
C LEU A 88 12.54 -17.70 1.13
N ASN A 89 12.97 -18.85 0.62
CA ASN A 89 13.98 -18.91 -0.41
C ASN A 89 13.27 -18.86 -1.76
N LEU A 90 13.25 -17.68 -2.38
CA LEU A 90 12.56 -17.40 -3.63
C LEU A 90 13.60 -17.32 -4.74
N ALA A 91 13.77 -18.43 -5.47
CA ALA A 91 14.76 -18.53 -6.56
C ALA A 91 16.19 -18.07 -6.18
N GLY A 92 16.65 -18.38 -4.96
CA GLY A 92 17.97 -18.00 -4.44
C GLY A 92 18.01 -16.66 -3.70
N SER A 93 16.90 -15.92 -3.66
CA SER A 93 16.74 -14.70 -2.85
C SER A 93 16.02 -14.98 -1.53
N ARG A 94 16.48 -14.41 -0.43
CA ARG A 94 15.78 -14.52 0.87
C ARG A 94 14.78 -13.38 1.03
N VAL A 95 13.49 -13.72 1.09
CA VAL A 95 12.40 -12.73 1.24
C VAL A 95 11.44 -13.15 2.34
N ARG A 96 10.59 -12.23 2.79
CA ARG A 96 9.52 -12.49 3.76
C ARG A 96 8.19 -12.20 3.09
N ALA A 97 7.27 -13.15 3.14
CA ALA A 97 5.90 -12.96 2.70
C ALA A 97 5.02 -12.66 3.91
N TYR A 98 4.71 -11.37 4.12
CA TYR A 98 3.89 -10.90 5.22
C TYR A 98 2.40 -11.13 4.93
N PHE A 99 1.66 -11.69 5.87
CA PHE A 99 0.24 -12.05 5.68
C PHE A 99 -0.71 -10.86 5.66
N ASN A 100 -0.25 -9.68 6.03
CA ASN A 100 -0.97 -8.41 5.86
C ASN A 100 -0.62 -7.71 4.53
N GLY A 101 0.22 -8.31 3.69
CA GLY A 101 0.64 -7.76 2.39
C GLY A 101 1.67 -6.64 2.47
N ASN A 102 2.18 -6.29 3.67
CA ASN A 102 3.18 -5.24 3.82
C ASN A 102 4.51 -5.61 3.17
N TYR A 103 5.28 -4.61 2.75
CA TYR A 103 6.62 -4.79 2.20
C TYR A 103 7.64 -5.06 3.31
N ARG A 104 7.38 -4.54 4.51
CA ARG A 104 8.19 -4.74 5.71
C ARG A 104 7.34 -5.11 6.91
N GLY A 105 7.98 -5.63 7.96
CA GLY A 105 7.29 -6.03 9.19
C GLY A 105 6.57 -4.90 9.92
N TYR A 106 6.98 -3.64 9.70
CA TYR A 106 6.27 -2.46 10.17
C TYR A 106 6.32 -1.36 9.12
N GLU A 107 5.16 -0.80 8.79
CA GLU A 107 5.00 0.36 7.93
C GLU A 107 3.97 1.30 8.56
N GLN A 108 4.33 2.57 8.70
CA GLN A 108 3.47 3.55 9.36
C GLN A 108 2.19 3.79 8.53
N GLY A 109 1.04 3.68 9.18
CA GLY A 109 -0.26 3.87 8.53
C GLY A 109 -0.74 2.65 7.73
N GLU A 110 0.01 1.55 7.78
CA GLU A 110 -0.35 0.28 7.15
C GLU A 110 -0.96 -0.70 8.16
N PRO A 111 -1.69 -1.74 7.70
CA PRO A 111 -2.35 -2.70 8.59
C PRO A 111 -1.39 -3.42 9.52
N ASP A 112 -1.87 -3.74 10.72
CA ASP A 112 -1.14 -4.53 11.70
C ASP A 112 -0.81 -5.94 11.19
N PRO A 113 0.21 -6.61 11.76
CA PRO A 113 0.55 -7.98 11.41
C PRO A 113 -0.60 -8.96 11.65
N ILE A 114 -0.91 -9.80 10.66
CA ILE A 114 -1.91 -10.86 10.77
C ILE A 114 -1.20 -12.17 11.07
N ARG A 115 -1.49 -12.81 12.21
CA ARG A 115 -0.87 -14.09 12.57
C ARG A 115 -1.67 -15.27 12.04
N LYS A 116 -1.00 -16.19 11.35
CA LYS A 116 -1.58 -17.43 10.81
C LYS A 116 -0.69 -18.62 11.11
N ILE A 117 -1.26 -19.83 11.03
CA ILE A 117 -0.45 -21.06 11.03
C ILE A 117 0.46 -21.02 9.81
N ALA A 118 1.76 -21.16 10.04
CA ALA A 118 2.73 -21.13 8.97
C ALA A 118 3.98 -21.92 9.36
N PRO A 119 4.63 -22.62 8.40
CA PRO A 119 5.98 -23.11 8.62
C PRO A 119 6.96 -21.94 8.76
N TYR A 120 8.13 -22.22 9.35
CA TYR A 120 9.16 -21.18 9.52
C TYR A 120 9.70 -20.70 8.17
N GLU A 121 10.03 -21.65 7.29
CA GLU A 121 10.62 -21.38 6.00
C GLU A 121 10.05 -22.28 4.91
N TYR A 122 10.09 -21.79 3.68
CA TYR A 122 9.70 -22.54 2.48
C TYR A 122 10.54 -22.13 1.28
N THR A 123 10.75 -23.05 0.34
CA THR A 123 11.52 -22.79 -0.88
C THR A 123 10.59 -22.85 -2.08
N LEU A 124 10.58 -21.78 -2.86
CA LEU A 124 9.95 -21.72 -4.18
C LEU A 124 11.05 -21.81 -5.24
N LEU A 125 10.92 -22.79 -6.13
CA LEU A 125 11.83 -22.97 -7.27
C LEU A 125 11.54 -21.93 -8.35
N ALA A 126 12.53 -21.65 -9.20
CA ALA A 126 12.48 -20.53 -10.14
C ALA A 126 11.37 -20.66 -11.20
N ASP A 127 10.90 -21.87 -11.47
CA ASP A 127 9.81 -22.19 -12.39
C ASP A 127 8.41 -22.08 -11.77
N ASP A 128 8.31 -21.84 -10.47
CA ASP A 128 7.02 -21.66 -9.80
C ASP A 128 6.39 -20.30 -10.20
N PRO A 129 5.12 -20.28 -10.68
CA PRO A 129 4.44 -19.04 -11.05
C PRO A 129 4.41 -17.97 -9.93
N LEU A 130 4.41 -18.38 -8.67
CA LEU A 130 4.42 -17.48 -7.51
C LEU A 130 5.73 -16.67 -7.43
N VAL A 131 6.83 -17.18 -7.99
CA VAL A 131 8.09 -16.44 -8.12
C VAL A 131 7.95 -15.30 -9.11
N THR A 132 7.34 -15.57 -10.27
CA THR A 132 7.13 -14.54 -11.31
C THR A 132 6.20 -13.45 -10.81
N GLU A 133 5.12 -13.81 -10.12
CA GLU A 133 4.20 -12.86 -9.49
C GLU A 133 4.92 -11.95 -8.49
N PHE A 134 5.78 -12.51 -7.64
CA PHE A 134 6.56 -11.72 -6.67
C PHE A 134 7.41 -10.64 -7.34
N TYR A 135 8.13 -10.97 -8.42
CA TYR A 135 8.93 -9.99 -9.14
C TYR A 135 8.07 -8.92 -9.83
N SER A 136 6.87 -9.28 -10.30
CA SER A 136 5.93 -8.30 -10.83
C SER A 136 5.47 -7.29 -9.77
N PHE A 137 5.29 -7.73 -8.52
CA PHE A 137 4.94 -6.84 -7.40
C PHE A 137 6.07 -5.90 -7.03
N ASP A 138 7.33 -6.34 -7.07
CA ASP A 138 8.49 -5.45 -6.82
C ASP A 138 8.61 -4.39 -7.91
N ALA A 139 8.41 -4.75 -9.18
CA ALA A 139 8.40 -3.79 -10.29
C ALA A 139 7.29 -2.75 -10.10
N LEU A 140 6.06 -3.19 -9.81
CA LEU A 140 4.92 -2.31 -9.59
C LEU A 140 5.10 -1.42 -8.34
N TYR A 141 5.71 -1.95 -7.28
CA TYR A 141 6.02 -1.16 -6.08
C TYR A 141 6.98 0.00 -6.41
N ARG A 142 8.04 -0.29 -7.19
CA ARG A 142 9.02 0.72 -7.62
C ARG A 142 8.37 1.78 -8.51
N GLU A 143 7.50 1.37 -9.42
CA GLU A 143 6.72 2.28 -10.28
C GLU A 143 5.86 3.22 -9.44
N ILE A 144 5.02 2.69 -8.54
CA ILE A 144 4.16 3.50 -7.66
C ILE A 144 4.99 4.48 -6.81
N LYS A 145 6.17 4.04 -6.33
CA LYS A 145 7.09 4.90 -5.56
C LYS A 145 7.71 6.00 -6.40
N SER A 146 8.07 5.71 -7.66
CA SER A 146 8.56 6.71 -8.60
C SER A 146 7.48 7.75 -8.88
N ASP A 147 6.28 7.32 -9.24
CA ASP A 147 5.16 8.20 -9.54
C ASP A 147 4.80 9.10 -8.34
N GLU A 148 4.76 8.53 -7.13
CA GLU A 148 4.55 9.30 -5.91
C GLU A 148 5.62 10.38 -5.71
N ALA A 149 6.89 10.04 -5.91
CA ALA A 149 8.00 10.99 -5.76
C ALA A 149 7.93 12.10 -6.81
N ASP A 150 7.67 11.74 -8.07
CA ASP A 150 7.59 12.67 -9.19
C ASP A 150 6.41 13.64 -9.03
N ILE A 151 5.24 13.14 -8.63
CA ILE A 151 4.08 13.99 -8.33
C ILE A 151 4.41 14.93 -7.17
N ARG A 152 4.95 14.43 -6.05
CA ARG A 152 5.32 15.27 -4.90
C ARG A 152 6.29 16.38 -5.31
N GLN A 153 7.33 16.03 -6.06
CA GLN A 153 8.34 16.98 -6.51
C GLN A 153 7.74 18.05 -7.44
N ASN A 154 6.98 17.64 -8.47
CA ASN A 154 6.43 18.56 -9.44
C ASN A 154 5.36 19.49 -8.84
N VAL A 155 4.47 18.96 -7.99
CA VAL A 155 3.46 19.76 -7.29
C VAL A 155 4.13 20.72 -6.31
N THR A 156 5.14 20.28 -5.55
CA THR A 156 5.91 21.17 -4.66
C THR A 156 6.56 22.31 -5.44
N ALA A 157 7.22 22.00 -6.56
CA ALA A 157 7.86 23.00 -7.41
C ALA A 157 6.85 24.00 -8.02
N ALA A 158 5.63 23.56 -8.34
CA ALA A 158 4.55 24.45 -8.77
C ALA A 158 4.08 25.37 -7.64
N LEU A 159 3.89 24.80 -6.43
CA LEU A 159 3.45 25.54 -5.24
C LEU A 159 4.49 26.55 -4.74
N ASP A 160 5.78 26.30 -4.93
CA ASP A 160 6.84 27.21 -4.49
C ASP A 160 6.97 28.46 -5.37
N LYS A 161 6.46 28.42 -6.61
CA LYS A 161 6.41 29.57 -7.53
C LYS A 161 5.28 30.55 -7.19
N ALA A 162 4.28 30.12 -6.42
CA ALA A 162 3.15 30.93 -5.99
C ALA A 162 3.20 31.20 -4.48
N ARG A 163 3.02 32.47 -4.07
CA ARG A 163 2.93 32.83 -2.64
C ARG A 163 1.49 32.81 -2.09
N THR A 164 0.49 32.95 -2.97
CA THR A 164 -0.92 32.99 -2.59
C THR A 164 -1.75 32.09 -3.51
N VAL A 165 -2.92 31.65 -3.03
CA VAL A 165 -3.87 30.84 -3.81
C VAL A 165 -4.28 31.55 -5.10
N LYS A 166 -4.48 32.88 -5.06
CA LYS A 166 -4.80 33.65 -6.26
C LYS A 166 -3.71 33.53 -7.33
N ARG A 167 -2.44 33.72 -6.95
CA ARG A 167 -1.31 33.61 -7.87
C ARG A 167 -1.11 32.18 -8.37
N LEU A 168 -1.44 31.18 -7.54
CA LEU A 168 -1.44 29.78 -7.96
C LEU A 168 -2.49 29.55 -9.04
N LEU A 169 -3.74 29.98 -8.85
CA LEU A 169 -4.81 29.81 -9.83
C LEU A 169 -4.61 30.64 -11.10
N GLU A 170 -3.92 31.78 -11.01
CA GLU A 170 -3.49 32.56 -12.19
C GLU A 170 -2.45 31.80 -13.03
N GLN A 171 -1.62 30.96 -12.42
CA GLN A 171 -0.53 30.23 -13.09
C GLN A 171 -0.88 28.77 -13.42
N TRP A 172 -1.74 28.15 -12.62
CA TRP A 172 -2.21 26.78 -12.72
C TRP A 172 -3.70 26.71 -12.33
N PRO A 173 -4.60 27.08 -13.24
CA PRO A 173 -6.04 27.12 -12.98
C PRO A 173 -6.61 25.75 -12.56
N GLU A 174 -6.09 24.66 -13.11
CA GLU A 174 -6.50 23.28 -12.80
C GLU A 174 -6.22 22.88 -11.34
N ALA A 175 -5.28 23.57 -10.67
CA ALA A 175 -5.01 23.37 -9.24
C ALA A 175 -6.23 23.62 -8.35
N LYS A 176 -7.29 24.26 -8.87
CA LYS A 176 -8.58 24.42 -8.19
C LYS A 176 -9.14 23.09 -7.69
N GLU A 177 -8.99 22.01 -8.45
CA GLU A 177 -9.44 20.66 -8.03
C GLU A 177 -8.65 20.12 -6.82
N LEU A 178 -7.45 20.66 -6.57
CA LEU A 178 -6.56 20.22 -5.51
C LEU A 178 -6.64 21.10 -4.27
N LEU A 179 -7.33 22.24 -4.33
CA LEU A 179 -7.48 23.14 -3.19
C LEU A 179 -8.33 22.49 -2.10
N PRO A 180 -8.03 22.74 -0.81
CA PRO A 180 -8.93 22.37 0.28
C PRO A 180 -10.31 23.00 0.05
N ALA A 181 -11.38 22.27 0.37
CA ALA A 181 -12.78 22.56 0.02
C ALA A 181 -13.32 23.98 0.35
N GLU A 182 -12.60 24.77 1.15
CA GLU A 182 -12.97 26.13 1.55
C GLU A 182 -12.60 27.23 0.53
N ASN A 183 -11.82 26.94 -0.53
CA ASN A 183 -11.24 28.00 -1.37
C ASN A 183 -11.41 27.73 -2.88
N ALA A 184 -12.58 28.07 -3.42
CA ALA A 184 -12.79 28.20 -4.86
C ALA A 184 -13.07 29.66 -5.21
N ILE A 185 -12.48 30.18 -6.30
CA ILE A 185 -12.99 31.19 -7.26
C ILE A 185 -11.82 32.03 -7.83
N VAL A 186 -11.71 32.10 -9.17
CA VAL A 186 -11.44 33.25 -10.09
C VAL A 186 -11.05 32.68 -11.50
N PRO A 187 -11.34 33.36 -12.64
CA PRO A 187 -11.23 32.81 -14.02
C PRO A 187 -9.85 32.95 -14.71
N LEU A 188 -9.69 32.23 -15.85
CA LEU A 188 -8.46 31.84 -16.57
C LEU A 188 -7.76 32.88 -17.49
N PRO A 189 -6.41 32.83 -17.58
CA PRO A 189 -5.62 33.11 -18.81
C PRO A 189 -4.49 32.05 -19.09
N PRO A 190 -3.69 32.14 -20.18
CA PRO A 190 -3.11 30.98 -20.87
C PRO A 190 -1.71 30.49 -20.39
N ALA A 191 -1.31 29.36 -20.97
CA ALA A 191 -0.56 28.25 -20.40
C ALA A 191 0.98 28.35 -20.34
N ILE A 192 1.56 27.67 -19.34
CA ILE A 192 2.94 27.17 -19.30
C ILE A 192 2.88 25.66 -19.08
N ARG A 193 3.73 24.88 -19.77
CA ARG A 193 4.04 23.43 -19.65
C ARG A 193 3.38 22.71 -18.47
N ARG A 194 2.07 22.52 -18.56
CA ARG A 194 1.20 21.95 -17.52
C ARG A 194 0.60 20.64 -17.97
N GLU A 195 0.61 20.37 -19.28
CA GLU A 195 0.02 19.18 -19.88
C GLU A 195 0.60 17.93 -19.21
N ALA A 196 1.92 17.81 -19.14
CA ALA A 196 2.57 16.66 -18.48
C ALA A 196 2.23 16.52 -16.99
N LEU A 197 2.13 17.62 -16.24
CA LEU A 197 1.77 17.57 -14.81
C LEU A 197 0.30 17.22 -14.60
N ASN A 198 -0.56 17.75 -15.46
CA ASN A 198 -1.99 17.51 -15.48
C ASN A 198 -2.26 16.04 -15.86
N ASP A 199 -1.60 15.52 -16.90
CA ASP A 199 -1.67 14.11 -17.31
C ASP A 199 -1.22 13.18 -16.18
N MET A 200 -0.12 13.51 -15.49
CA MET A 200 0.38 12.72 -14.35
C MET A 200 -0.60 12.67 -13.17
N ILE A 201 -1.38 13.73 -12.93
CA ILE A 201 -2.32 13.83 -11.81
C ILE A 201 -3.73 13.35 -12.20
N GLY A 202 -4.04 13.31 -13.50
CA GLY A 202 -5.39 13.07 -14.03
C GLY A 202 -6.26 14.34 -14.00
N LEU A 203 -5.69 15.49 -14.36
CA LEU A 203 -6.38 16.78 -14.50
C LEU A 203 -6.38 17.23 -15.97
N PRO A 204 -7.37 18.04 -16.40
CA PRO A 204 -8.67 18.20 -15.76
C PRO A 204 -9.44 16.87 -15.80
N SER A 205 -10.27 16.63 -14.79
CA SER A 205 -11.27 15.57 -14.91
C SER A 205 -12.22 15.99 -16.01
N GLU A 206 -12.40 15.19 -17.07
CA GLU A 206 -13.16 15.59 -18.25
C GLU A 206 -14.40 16.46 -17.93
N SER A 207 -14.31 17.73 -18.33
CA SER A 207 -15.43 18.63 -18.54
C SER A 207 -15.24 19.31 -19.89
N SER A 208 -15.10 18.49 -20.93
CA SER A 208 -15.65 18.86 -22.22
C SER A 208 -17.16 18.68 -22.13
N GLN A 209 -17.85 19.70 -21.63
CA GLN A 209 -19.24 19.92 -22.01
C GLN A 209 -19.26 21.09 -22.98
N GLU A 210 -19.96 20.83 -24.09
CA GLU A 210 -20.12 21.60 -25.33
C GLU A 210 -20.26 23.11 -25.20
#